data_AF-A0A6F9C7T1-F1
#
_entry.id   AF-A0A6F9C7T1-F1
#
_cell.length_a   1.000
_cell.length_b   1.000
_cell.length_c   1.000
_cell.angle_alpha   90.00
_cell.angle_beta   90.00
_cell.angle_gamma   90.00
#
_symmetry.space_group_name_H-M   'P 1'
#
loop_
_entity.id
_entity.type
_entity.pdbx_description
1 polymer ?
#
loop_
_entity_poly.entity_id
_entity_poly.type
_entity_poly.pdbx_seq_one_letter_code
_entity_poly.pdbx_strand_id
1 'polypeptide(L)'
;MSVGFIGAGQLAHALVKGFTAAGVIATQRIIASSPDTDLPTVAGLRKLLQYRPFPKVEDGKLLEQLMASVGFCTEVEEDLIDAVTGLSGSGPAYAFTALDALADGGVKMGLPRRLAVRLGAQALLGAAKMLLDSELHPGQLKDNVCSPGGATIHALHVMESGGFRSLLINAVEASCIRTRELQFLADQERISPAAIKKTTLDKVLQQPGVSQGSGINGKPGLSLRRNPPGPVKKNN
;
A
#
# COMPACT_ATOMS: atom_id res chain seq x y z
N MET A 1 -11.40 29.16 -4.63
CA MET A 1 -10.36 28.11 -4.71
C MET A 1 -10.42 27.48 -6.09
N SER A 2 -9.31 27.43 -6.80
CA SER A 2 -9.15 26.77 -8.11
C SER A 2 -8.19 25.59 -7.95
N VAL A 3 -8.44 24.50 -8.69
CA VAL A 3 -7.60 23.28 -8.63
C VAL A 3 -7.03 23.01 -10.01
N GLY A 4 -5.71 22.84 -10.07
CA GLY A 4 -4.97 22.54 -11.28
C GLY A 4 -4.50 21.08 -11.29
N PHE A 5 -4.73 20.38 -12.40
CA PHE A 5 -4.19 19.06 -12.69
C PHE A 5 -3.10 19.19 -13.75
N ILE A 6 -1.91 18.69 -13.45
CA ILE A 6 -0.82 18.52 -14.40
C ILE A 6 -0.92 17.05 -14.87
N GLY A 7 -1.14 16.86 -16.16
CA GLY A 7 -1.63 15.63 -16.78
C GLY A 7 -3.14 15.66 -17.10
N ALA A 8 -3.54 15.05 -18.21
CA ALA A 8 -4.94 14.76 -18.54
C ALA A 8 -5.19 13.25 -18.70
N GLY A 9 -4.46 12.47 -17.91
CA GLY A 9 -4.64 11.03 -17.80
C GLY A 9 -5.98 10.60 -17.20
N GLN A 10 -6.18 9.30 -17.10
CA GLN A 10 -7.32 8.65 -16.46
C GLN A 10 -7.51 9.11 -15.02
N LEU A 11 -6.42 9.27 -14.25
CA LEU A 11 -6.49 9.74 -12.86
C LEU A 11 -7.01 11.18 -12.77
N ALA A 12 -6.46 12.08 -13.60
CA ALA A 12 -6.93 13.46 -13.68
C ALA A 12 -8.41 13.49 -14.11
N HIS A 13 -8.79 12.69 -15.10
CA HIS A 13 -10.17 12.58 -15.55
C HIS A 13 -11.12 12.11 -14.44
N ALA A 14 -10.75 11.09 -13.68
CA ALA A 14 -11.54 10.54 -12.58
C ALA A 14 -11.70 11.55 -11.42
N LEU A 15 -10.63 12.23 -11.02
CA LEU A 15 -10.68 13.24 -9.95
C LEU A 15 -11.53 14.46 -10.35
N VAL A 16 -11.40 14.92 -11.59
CA VAL A 16 -12.23 16.01 -12.11
C VAL A 16 -13.71 15.63 -12.13
N LYS A 17 -14.05 14.42 -12.62
CA LYS A 17 -15.42 13.90 -12.56
C LYS A 17 -15.92 13.80 -11.12
N GLY A 18 -15.10 13.28 -10.20
CA GLY A 18 -15.42 13.14 -8.78
C GLY A 18 -15.73 14.49 -8.12
N PHE A 19 -14.87 15.48 -8.29
CA PHE A 19 -15.06 16.82 -7.71
C PHE A 19 -16.28 17.54 -8.30
N THR A 20 -16.53 17.36 -9.60
CA THR A 20 -17.70 17.93 -10.28
C THR A 20 -18.99 17.27 -9.80
N ALA A 21 -19.02 15.93 -9.74
CA ALA A 21 -20.20 15.18 -9.30
C ALA A 21 -20.52 15.42 -7.82
N ALA A 22 -19.50 15.59 -6.98
CA ALA A 22 -19.67 15.91 -5.56
C ALA A 22 -20.00 17.40 -5.31
N GLY A 23 -20.01 18.25 -6.33
CA GLY A 23 -20.30 19.68 -6.21
C GLY A 23 -19.25 20.48 -5.40
N VAL A 24 -18.09 19.88 -5.13
CA VAL A 24 -17.03 20.48 -4.29
C VAL A 24 -16.36 21.64 -5.01
N ILE A 25 -16.19 21.53 -6.33
CA ILE A 25 -15.57 22.55 -7.17
C ILE A 25 -16.34 22.66 -8.49
N ALA A 26 -16.70 23.89 -8.87
CA ALA A 26 -17.29 24.17 -10.17
C ALA A 26 -16.28 23.88 -11.29
N THR A 27 -16.69 23.21 -12.36
CA THR A 27 -15.86 22.86 -13.53
C THR A 27 -15.05 24.03 -14.09
N GLN A 28 -15.63 25.22 -14.12
CA GLN A 28 -14.97 26.47 -14.52
C GLN A 28 -13.78 26.91 -13.65
N ARG A 29 -13.58 26.29 -12.47
CA ARG A 29 -12.44 26.54 -11.57
C ARG A 29 -11.43 25.40 -11.55
N ILE A 30 -11.63 24.40 -12.41
CA ILE A 30 -10.73 23.26 -12.56
C ILE A 30 -9.97 23.43 -13.87
N ILE A 31 -8.64 23.40 -13.77
CA ILE A 31 -7.73 23.53 -14.91
C ILE A 31 -7.02 22.18 -15.03
N ALA A 32 -6.96 21.62 -16.23
CA ALA A 32 -6.19 20.42 -16.51
C ALA A 32 -5.27 20.71 -17.71
N SER A 33 -4.07 20.16 -17.68
CA SER A 33 -3.03 20.45 -18.65
C SER A 33 -2.33 19.15 -19.06
N SER A 34 -2.17 18.87 -20.36
CA SER A 34 -1.52 17.64 -20.84
C SER A 34 -0.61 17.92 -22.04
N PRO A 35 0.58 17.30 -22.11
CA PRO A 35 1.45 17.40 -23.28
C PRO A 35 0.83 16.66 -24.48
N ASP A 36 0.22 15.49 -24.26
CA ASP A 36 -0.52 14.77 -25.29
C ASP A 36 -1.95 15.28 -25.38
N THR A 37 -2.31 15.85 -26.53
CA THR A 37 -3.64 16.42 -26.78
C THR A 37 -4.65 15.46 -27.40
N ASP A 38 -4.19 14.27 -27.81
CA ASP A 38 -4.95 13.33 -28.62
C ASP A 38 -5.53 12.17 -27.79
N LEU A 39 -5.23 12.10 -26.49
CA LEU A 39 -5.77 11.09 -25.60
C LEU A 39 -7.30 11.23 -25.46
N PRO A 40 -8.07 10.12 -25.43
CA PRO A 40 -9.52 10.16 -25.22
C PRO A 40 -9.94 10.88 -23.93
N THR A 41 -9.13 10.76 -22.88
CA THR A 41 -9.29 11.45 -21.59
C THR A 41 -9.13 12.96 -21.71
N VAL A 42 -8.21 13.44 -22.55
CA VAL A 42 -8.04 14.86 -22.88
C VAL A 42 -9.27 15.39 -23.59
N ALA A 43 -9.79 14.66 -24.58
CA ALA A 43 -11.03 15.03 -25.27
C ALA A 43 -12.23 15.08 -24.30
N GLY A 44 -12.28 14.15 -23.34
CA GLY A 44 -13.26 14.16 -22.25
C GLY A 44 -13.13 15.37 -21.33
N LEU A 45 -11.91 15.72 -20.93
CA LEU A 45 -11.63 16.87 -20.05
C LEU A 45 -11.86 18.21 -20.75
N ARG A 46 -11.55 18.32 -22.05
CA ARG A 46 -11.87 19.49 -22.88
C ARG A 46 -13.35 19.83 -22.92
N LYS A 47 -14.23 18.82 -22.89
CA LYS A 47 -15.68 19.03 -22.85
C LYS A 47 -16.20 19.48 -21.48
N LEU A 48 -15.49 19.13 -20.41
CA LEU A 48 -15.90 19.39 -19.03
C LEU A 48 -15.30 20.66 -18.44
N LEU A 49 -14.10 21.06 -18.88
CA LEU A 49 -13.28 22.09 -18.25
C LEU A 49 -12.82 23.19 -19.21
N GLN A 50 -12.39 24.33 -18.66
CA GLN A 50 -11.51 25.26 -19.39
C GLN A 50 -10.13 24.60 -19.56
N TYR A 51 -10.02 23.73 -20.55
CA TYR A 51 -8.76 23.09 -20.94
C TYR A 51 -7.83 24.14 -21.54
N ARG A 52 -6.66 24.35 -20.92
CA ARG A 52 -5.59 25.14 -21.52
C ARG A 52 -4.59 24.21 -22.19
N PRO A 53 -4.22 24.45 -23.46
CA PRO A 53 -3.08 23.74 -24.04
C PRO A 53 -1.79 24.21 -23.33
N PHE A 54 -0.92 23.23 -23.05
CA PHE A 54 0.41 23.29 -22.43
C PHE A 54 0.50 23.26 -20.89
N PRO A 55 1.05 22.16 -20.34
CA PRO A 55 2.15 22.25 -19.41
C PRO A 55 3.41 22.34 -20.26
N LYS A 56 4.17 23.43 -20.16
CA LYS A 56 5.50 23.44 -20.77
C LYS A 56 6.36 22.38 -20.08
N VAL A 57 7.45 21.95 -20.69
CA VAL A 57 8.51 21.16 -19.99
C VAL A 57 8.94 21.86 -18.68
N GLU A 58 8.79 23.18 -18.62
CA GLU A 58 9.01 24.02 -17.44
C GLU A 58 8.02 23.73 -16.29
N ASP A 59 6.77 23.34 -16.57
CA ASP A 59 5.74 23.07 -15.57
C ASP A 59 5.94 21.71 -14.87
N GLY A 60 6.43 20.70 -15.62
CA GLY A 60 6.83 19.41 -15.04
C GLY A 60 8.01 19.57 -14.08
N LYS A 61 9.03 20.34 -14.49
CA LYS A 61 10.18 20.68 -13.62
C LYS A 61 9.77 21.52 -12.41
N LEU A 62 8.84 22.45 -12.58
CA LEU A 62 8.31 23.23 -11.46
C LEU A 62 7.57 22.34 -10.47
N LEU A 63 6.76 21.39 -10.95
CA LEU A 63 6.07 20.43 -10.09
C LEU A 63 7.07 19.53 -9.36
N GLU A 64 8.07 19.01 -10.06
CA GLU A 64 9.13 18.21 -9.47
C GLU A 64 9.86 19.00 -8.37
N GLN A 65 10.21 20.27 -8.62
CA GLN A 65 10.82 21.16 -7.62
C GLN A 65 9.91 21.42 -6.41
N LEU A 66 8.61 21.61 -6.63
CA LEU A 66 7.64 21.80 -5.56
C LEU A 66 7.49 20.51 -4.72
N MET A 67 7.38 19.36 -5.39
CA MET A 67 7.20 18.07 -4.73
C MET A 67 8.48 17.57 -4.05
N ALA A 68 9.66 17.95 -4.55
CA ALA A 68 10.95 17.67 -3.92
C ALA A 68 11.04 18.21 -2.48
N SER A 69 10.23 19.22 -2.12
CA SER A 69 10.15 19.74 -0.75
C SER A 69 9.45 18.80 0.24
N VAL A 70 8.60 17.89 -0.24
CA VAL A 70 7.80 16.97 0.58
C VAL A 70 8.22 15.50 0.44
N GLY A 71 8.97 15.15 -0.60
CA GLY A 71 9.48 13.80 -0.80
C GLY A 71 10.17 13.61 -2.16
N PHE A 72 10.50 12.36 -2.46
CA PHE A 72 11.01 11.99 -3.78
C PHE A 72 9.89 12.09 -4.83
N CYS A 73 10.17 12.79 -5.92
CA CYS A 73 9.27 12.93 -7.05
C CYS A 73 10.06 12.62 -8.33
N THR A 74 9.48 11.79 -9.19
CA THR A 74 10.02 11.50 -10.51
C THR A 74 8.86 11.38 -11.48
N GLU A 75 9.08 11.80 -12.72
CA GLU A 75 8.14 11.56 -13.80
C GLU A 75 8.11 10.06 -14.12
N VAL A 76 6.91 9.53 -14.31
CA VAL A 76 6.64 8.14 -14.70
C VAL A 76 5.53 8.13 -15.73
N GLU A 77 5.59 7.17 -16.65
CA GLU A 77 4.51 6.93 -17.61
C GLU A 77 3.22 6.52 -16.88
N GLU A 78 2.07 6.90 -17.44
CA GLU A 78 0.77 6.71 -16.79
C GLU A 78 0.42 5.23 -16.58
N ASP A 79 0.83 4.35 -17.48
CA ASP A 79 0.62 2.90 -17.41
C ASP A 79 1.38 2.24 -16.24
N LEU A 80 2.40 2.92 -15.69
CA LEU A 80 3.16 2.47 -14.53
C LEU A 80 2.53 2.89 -13.19
N ILE A 81 1.55 3.82 -13.17
CA ILE A 81 1.00 4.37 -11.93
C ILE A 81 0.33 3.30 -11.04
N ASP A 82 -0.33 2.30 -11.64
CA ASP A 82 -0.92 1.18 -10.88
C ASP A 82 0.16 0.35 -10.16
N ALA A 83 1.30 0.12 -10.82
CA ALA A 83 2.42 -0.59 -10.24
C ALA A 83 3.13 0.23 -9.16
N VAL A 84 3.29 1.54 -9.38
CA VAL A 84 3.80 2.49 -8.38
C VAL A 84 2.90 2.51 -7.14
N THR A 85 1.58 2.43 -7.32
CA THR A 85 0.61 2.32 -6.22
C THR A 85 0.83 1.04 -5.41
N GLY A 86 1.01 -0.10 -6.09
CA GLY A 86 1.29 -1.38 -5.42
C GLY A 86 2.61 -1.41 -4.64
N LEU A 87 3.63 -0.69 -5.11
CA LEU A 87 4.93 -0.64 -4.45
C LEU A 87 5.03 0.44 -3.38
N SER A 88 4.82 1.70 -3.75
CA SER A 88 5.07 2.88 -2.90
C SER A 88 3.83 3.40 -2.19
N GLY A 89 2.64 3.23 -2.78
CA GLY A 89 1.37 3.60 -2.15
C GLY A 89 1.02 2.66 -1.01
N SER A 90 1.08 1.35 -1.28
CA SER A 90 0.85 0.29 -0.28
C SER A 90 2.09 -0.05 0.55
N GLY A 91 3.29 0.34 0.09
CA GLY A 91 4.59 0.08 0.73
C GLY A 91 4.67 0.40 2.23
N PRO A 92 4.19 1.57 2.70
CA PRO A 92 4.18 1.91 4.11
C PRO A 92 3.44 0.87 4.99
N ALA A 93 2.33 0.31 4.50
CA ALA A 93 1.60 -0.72 5.25
C ALA A 93 2.41 -2.01 5.39
N TYR A 94 3.17 -2.40 4.37
CA TYR A 94 4.08 -3.55 4.44
C TYR A 94 5.19 -3.29 5.47
N ALA A 95 5.76 -2.08 5.47
CA ALA A 95 6.78 -1.69 6.43
C ALA A 95 6.26 -1.69 7.88
N PHE A 96 5.06 -1.15 8.14
CA PHE A 96 4.46 -1.19 9.47
C PHE A 96 4.18 -2.62 9.94
N THR A 97 3.68 -3.48 9.05
CA THR A 97 3.45 -4.90 9.35
C THR A 97 4.77 -5.60 9.71
N ALA A 98 5.85 -5.33 8.97
CA ALA A 98 7.17 -5.86 9.27
C ALA A 98 7.71 -5.32 10.60
N LEU A 99 7.53 -4.04 10.91
CA LEU A 99 7.99 -3.43 12.15
C LEU A 99 7.33 -4.02 13.39
N ASP A 100 6.02 -4.28 13.32
CA ASP A 100 5.30 -4.90 14.42
C ASP A 100 5.79 -6.34 14.66
N ALA A 101 5.96 -7.12 13.59
CA ALA A 101 6.51 -8.47 13.67
C ALA A 101 7.97 -8.51 14.17
N LEU A 102 8.81 -7.55 13.75
CA LEU A 102 10.18 -7.41 14.26
C LEU A 102 10.18 -7.05 15.75
N ALA A 103 9.27 -6.18 16.18
CA ALA A 103 9.12 -5.83 17.58
C ALA A 103 8.66 -7.03 18.42
N ASP A 104 7.72 -7.85 17.91
CA ASP A 104 7.31 -9.11 18.52
C ASP A 104 8.48 -10.08 18.67
N GLY A 105 9.30 -10.22 17.63
CA GLY A 105 10.53 -11.02 17.67
C GLY A 105 11.51 -10.52 18.73
N GLY A 106 11.70 -9.20 18.82
CA GLY A 106 12.54 -8.58 19.84
C GLY A 106 12.04 -8.83 21.27
N VAL A 107 10.73 -8.70 21.49
CA VAL A 107 10.10 -8.98 22.80
C VAL A 107 10.21 -10.46 23.16
N LYS A 108 10.02 -11.36 22.19
CA LYS A 108 10.22 -12.80 22.37
C LYS A 108 11.63 -13.14 22.84
N MET A 109 12.62 -12.36 22.42
CA MET A 109 14.03 -12.50 22.84
C MET A 109 14.39 -11.66 24.08
N GLY A 110 13.40 -11.04 24.75
CA GLY A 110 13.56 -10.37 26.04
C GLY A 110 13.70 -8.84 25.99
N LEU A 111 13.55 -8.20 24.82
CA LEU A 111 13.57 -6.74 24.75
C LEU A 111 12.28 -6.10 25.29
N PRO A 112 12.35 -4.95 25.97
CA PRO A 112 11.16 -4.15 26.26
C PRO A 112 10.48 -3.71 24.95
N ARG A 113 9.15 -3.82 24.86
CA ARG A 113 8.37 -3.48 23.65
C ARG A 113 8.75 -2.12 23.05
N ARG A 114 8.83 -1.08 23.88
CA ARG A 114 9.15 0.28 23.43
C ARG A 114 10.54 0.36 22.79
N LEU A 115 11.52 -0.38 23.32
CA LEU A 115 12.86 -0.44 22.77
C LEU A 115 12.87 -1.24 21.46
N ALA A 116 12.19 -2.39 21.42
CA ALA A 116 12.12 -3.24 20.23
C ALA A 116 11.54 -2.49 19.01
N VAL A 117 10.42 -1.77 19.21
CA VAL A 117 9.82 -0.92 18.15
C VAL A 117 10.80 0.14 17.67
N ARG A 118 11.48 0.83 18.59
CA ARG A 118 12.42 1.90 18.24
C ARG A 118 13.64 1.38 17.48
N LEU A 119 14.20 0.24 17.89
CA LEU A 119 15.33 -0.39 17.22
C LEU A 119 14.94 -0.89 15.83
N GLY A 120 13.78 -1.55 15.70
CA GLY A 120 13.28 -2.01 14.40
C GLY A 120 13.07 -0.85 13.41
N ALA A 121 12.43 0.24 13.86
CA ALA A 121 12.20 1.42 13.04
C ALA A 121 13.52 2.07 12.58
N GLN A 122 14.48 2.21 13.49
CA GLN A 122 15.79 2.77 13.17
C GLN A 122 16.58 1.88 12.19
N ALA A 123 16.49 0.55 12.33
CA ALA A 123 17.14 -0.40 11.43
C ALA A 123 16.58 -0.31 10.01
N LEU A 124 15.26 -0.28 9.84
CA LEU A 124 14.64 -0.11 8.52
C LEU A 124 14.96 1.25 7.90
N LEU A 125 14.91 2.33 8.68
CA LEU A 125 15.27 3.67 8.22
C LEU A 125 16.73 3.71 7.75
N GLY A 126 17.65 3.14 8.54
CA GLY A 126 19.08 3.08 8.20
C GLY A 126 19.34 2.27 6.93
N ALA A 127 18.72 1.09 6.81
CA ALA A 127 18.86 0.24 5.63
C ALA A 127 18.33 0.91 4.36
N ALA A 128 17.15 1.53 4.43
CA ALA A 128 16.58 2.26 3.31
C ALA A 128 17.45 3.45 2.90
N LYS A 129 17.92 4.23 3.87
CA LYS A 129 18.82 5.37 3.61
C LYS A 129 20.14 4.93 2.98
N MET A 130 20.75 3.85 3.49
CA MET A 130 21.98 3.30 2.91
C MET A 130 21.80 2.89 1.44
N LEU A 131 20.64 2.36 1.06
CA LEU A 131 20.34 2.03 -0.32
C LEU A 131 20.16 3.28 -1.19
N LEU A 132 19.46 4.30 -0.67
CA LEU A 132 19.24 5.56 -1.40
C LEU A 132 20.54 6.37 -1.61
N ASP A 133 21.45 6.31 -0.64
CA ASP A 133 22.73 7.02 -0.68
C ASP A 133 23.84 6.23 -1.41
N SER A 134 23.56 5.00 -1.85
CA SER A 134 24.54 4.09 -2.46
C SER A 134 24.18 3.75 -3.90
N GLU A 135 25.19 3.58 -4.76
CA GLU A 135 25.02 3.03 -6.12
C GLU A 135 25.08 1.48 -6.15
N LEU A 136 25.19 0.84 -4.98
CA LEU A 136 25.31 -0.62 -4.88
C LEU A 136 23.95 -1.32 -4.98
N HIS A 137 23.95 -2.50 -5.59
CA HIS A 137 22.78 -3.37 -5.62
C HIS A 137 22.38 -3.79 -4.18
N PRO A 138 21.08 -3.87 -3.83
CA PRO A 138 20.63 -4.25 -2.48
C PRO A 138 21.13 -5.63 -2.04
N GLY A 139 21.36 -6.55 -2.99
CA GLY A 139 22.01 -7.84 -2.70
C GLY A 139 23.43 -7.69 -2.16
N GLN A 140 24.22 -6.76 -2.68
CA GLN A 140 25.57 -6.47 -2.20
C GLN A 140 25.54 -5.83 -0.82
N LEU A 141 24.63 -4.87 -0.58
CA LEU A 141 24.47 -4.27 0.75
C LEU A 141 24.08 -5.33 1.79
N LYS A 142 23.18 -6.25 1.43
CA LYS A 142 22.81 -7.41 2.26
C LYS A 142 24.04 -8.29 2.57
N ASP A 143 24.87 -8.59 1.57
CA ASP A 143 26.09 -9.39 1.78
C ASP A 143 27.12 -8.66 2.67
N ASN A 144 27.24 -7.34 2.55
CA ASN A 144 28.13 -6.53 3.40
C ASN A 144 27.75 -6.56 4.90
N VAL A 145 26.48 -6.84 5.24
CA VAL A 145 26.02 -7.03 6.63
C VAL A 145 26.24 -8.47 7.11
N CYS A 146 26.45 -9.42 6.19
CA CYS A 146 26.57 -10.84 6.51
C CYS A 146 28.03 -11.25 6.67
N SER A 147 28.48 -11.43 7.91
CA SER A 147 29.76 -12.09 8.17
C SER A 147 29.65 -13.62 7.95
N PRO A 148 30.70 -14.29 7.44
CA PRO A 148 30.71 -15.75 7.30
C PRO A 148 30.38 -16.46 8.62
N GLY A 149 29.35 -17.33 8.60
CA GLY A 149 28.88 -18.05 9.79
C GLY A 149 28.20 -17.18 10.87
N GLY A 150 27.97 -15.88 10.61
CA GLY A 150 27.39 -14.95 11.58
C GLY A 150 25.89 -15.15 11.83
N ALA A 151 25.35 -14.38 12.79
CA ALA A 151 23.92 -14.44 13.13
C ALA A 151 23.01 -14.02 11.97
N THR A 152 23.40 -13.01 11.19
CA THR A 152 22.59 -12.47 10.09
C THR A 152 22.30 -13.51 9.02
N ILE A 153 23.30 -14.31 8.62
CA ILE A 153 23.10 -15.30 7.55
C ILE A 153 22.18 -16.45 7.99
N HIS A 154 22.21 -16.82 9.27
CA HIS A 154 21.28 -17.81 9.82
C HIS A 154 19.84 -17.28 9.85
N ALA A 155 19.64 -16.01 10.20
CA ALA A 155 18.33 -15.36 10.15
C ALA A 155 17.79 -15.30 8.70
N LEU A 156 18.64 -14.90 7.74
CA LEU A 156 18.27 -14.87 6.33
C LEU A 156 17.87 -16.25 5.81
N HIS A 157 18.58 -17.31 6.20
CA HIS A 157 18.23 -18.67 5.79
C HIS A 157 16.80 -19.06 6.22
N VAL A 158 16.37 -18.69 7.44
CA VAL A 158 14.99 -18.94 7.89
C VAL A 158 13.98 -18.09 7.11
N MET A 159 14.31 -16.83 6.80
CA MET A 159 13.45 -15.96 5.98
C MET A 159 13.25 -16.51 4.57
N GLU A 160 14.32 -16.98 3.93
CA GLU A 160 14.23 -17.60 2.59
C GLU A 160 13.46 -18.92 2.64
N SER A 161 13.67 -19.74 3.69
CA SER A 161 12.91 -20.99 3.89
C SER A 161 11.40 -20.75 4.02
N GLY A 162 11.00 -19.58 4.53
CA GLY A 162 9.61 -19.16 4.64
C GLY A 162 9.04 -18.47 3.39
N GLY A 163 9.82 -18.33 2.32
CA GLY A 163 9.37 -17.65 1.10
C GLY A 163 9.18 -16.14 1.28
N PHE A 164 10.01 -15.48 2.10
CA PHE A 164 9.86 -14.06 2.40
C PHE A 164 9.78 -13.17 1.14
N ARG A 165 10.63 -13.44 0.13
CA ARG A 165 10.65 -12.68 -1.13
C ARG A 165 9.38 -12.83 -1.94
N SER A 166 8.86 -14.05 -2.06
CA SER A 166 7.67 -14.31 -2.86
C SER A 166 6.44 -13.66 -2.24
N LEU A 167 6.34 -13.60 -0.91
CA LEU A 167 5.26 -12.89 -0.23
C LEU A 167 5.22 -11.39 -0.58
N LEU A 168 6.37 -10.73 -0.62
CA LEU A 168 6.45 -9.31 -1.00
C LEU A 168 6.11 -9.08 -2.47
N ILE A 169 6.57 -9.97 -3.36
CA ILE A 169 6.23 -9.93 -4.80
C ILE A 169 4.72 -10.07 -4.99
N ASN A 170 4.11 -11.06 -4.34
CA ASN A 170 2.68 -11.31 -4.41
C ASN A 170 1.86 -10.15 -3.82
N ALA A 171 2.36 -9.48 -2.77
CA ALA A 171 1.69 -8.32 -2.19
C ALA A 171 1.61 -7.14 -3.18
N VAL A 172 2.72 -6.84 -3.86
CA VAL A 172 2.76 -5.79 -4.89
C VAL A 172 1.87 -6.14 -6.08
N GLU A 173 1.93 -7.40 -6.54
CA GLU A 173 1.08 -7.90 -7.62
C GLU A 173 -0.41 -7.77 -7.27
N ALA A 174 -0.82 -8.29 -6.11
CA ALA A 174 -2.21 -8.22 -5.66
C ALA A 174 -2.71 -6.77 -5.52
N SER A 175 -1.86 -5.88 -5.01
CA SER A 175 -2.22 -4.45 -4.90
C SER A 175 -2.35 -3.78 -6.27
N CYS A 176 -1.49 -4.11 -7.23
CA CYS A 176 -1.55 -3.58 -8.59
C CYS A 176 -2.79 -4.08 -9.34
N ILE A 177 -3.05 -5.39 -9.30
CA ILE A 177 -4.25 -6.01 -9.89
C ILE A 177 -5.51 -5.38 -9.31
N ARG A 178 -5.57 -5.21 -7.98
CA ARG A 178 -6.73 -4.61 -7.34
C ARG A 178 -6.96 -3.15 -7.76
N THR A 179 -5.89 -2.39 -7.94
CA THR A 179 -5.96 -1.00 -8.42
C THR A 179 -6.57 -0.94 -9.82
N ARG A 180 -6.13 -1.83 -10.72
CA ARG A 180 -6.70 -1.96 -12.07
C ARG A 180 -8.16 -2.37 -12.07
N GLU A 181 -8.55 -3.34 -11.23
CA GLU A 181 -9.94 -3.74 -11.09
C GLU A 181 -10.83 -2.58 -10.61
N LEU A 182 -10.36 -1.82 -9.62
CA LEU A 182 -11.10 -0.67 -9.10
C LEU A 182 -11.27 0.42 -10.15
N GLN A 183 -10.23 0.67 -10.95
CA GLN A 183 -10.28 1.60 -12.06
C GLN A 183 -11.30 1.15 -13.11
N PHE A 184 -11.24 -0.12 -13.53
CA PHE A 184 -12.18 -0.70 -14.48
C PHE A 184 -13.65 -0.61 -14.01
N LEU A 185 -13.92 -0.92 -12.73
CA LEU A 185 -15.26 -0.79 -12.16
C LEU A 185 -15.73 0.67 -12.15
N ALA A 186 -14.86 1.62 -11.82
CA ALA A 186 -15.18 3.05 -11.85
C ALA A 186 -15.49 3.55 -13.27
N ASP A 187 -14.86 2.96 -14.29
CA ASP A 187 -15.11 3.32 -15.69
C ASP A 187 -16.42 2.70 -16.23
N GLN A 188 -16.81 1.52 -15.73
CA GLN A 188 -18.05 0.85 -16.11
C GLN A 188 -19.29 1.38 -15.38
N GLU A 189 -19.14 1.83 -14.14
CA GLU A 189 -20.27 2.18 -13.29
C GLU A 189 -20.43 3.68 -13.07
N ARG A 190 -21.63 4.16 -13.42
CA ARG A 190 -22.32 5.34 -12.86
C ARG A 190 -22.60 5.16 -11.34
N ILE A 191 -21.67 4.64 -10.54
CA ILE A 191 -21.92 4.26 -9.14
C ILE A 191 -21.00 5.03 -8.18
N SER A 192 -21.61 5.51 -7.10
CA SER A 192 -20.96 6.35 -6.09
C SER A 192 -19.85 5.60 -5.32
N PRO A 193 -18.77 6.29 -4.91
CA PRO A 193 -17.62 5.71 -4.19
C PRO A 193 -17.98 4.92 -2.91
N ALA A 194 -19.13 5.21 -2.31
CA ALA A 194 -19.60 4.56 -1.08
C ALA A 194 -20.04 3.10 -1.29
N ALA A 195 -20.54 2.74 -2.47
CA ALA A 195 -20.99 1.38 -2.76
C ALA A 195 -19.80 0.41 -2.90
N ILE A 196 -18.68 0.88 -3.44
CA ILE A 196 -17.46 0.10 -3.68
C ILE A 196 -16.86 -0.44 -2.37
N LYS A 197 -16.86 0.36 -1.30
CA LYS A 197 -16.31 -0.07 0.00
C LYS A 197 -17.12 -1.22 0.63
N LYS A 198 -18.44 -1.24 0.43
CA LYS A 198 -19.33 -2.24 1.05
C LYS A 198 -19.25 -3.59 0.34
N THR A 199 -19.36 -3.61 -0.99
CA THR A 199 -19.23 -4.86 -1.79
C THR A 199 -17.82 -5.46 -1.73
N THR A 200 -16.79 -4.64 -1.53
CA THR A 200 -15.41 -5.13 -1.42
C THR A 200 -15.16 -5.82 -0.08
N LEU A 201 -15.71 -5.29 1.02
CA LEU A 201 -15.56 -5.88 2.35
C LEU A 201 -16.25 -7.25 2.42
N ASP A 202 -17.42 -7.39 1.79
CA ASP A 202 -18.14 -8.67 1.70
C ASP A 202 -17.38 -9.73 0.90
N LYS A 203 -16.69 -9.34 -0.19
CA LYS A 203 -15.89 -10.27 -1.00
C LYS A 203 -14.61 -10.72 -0.31
N VAL A 204 -13.96 -9.85 0.47
CA VAL A 204 -12.76 -10.21 1.25
C VAL A 204 -13.13 -11.17 2.40
N LEU A 205 -14.28 -10.96 3.04
CA LEU A 205 -14.80 -11.87 4.09
C LEU A 205 -15.19 -13.26 3.54
N GLN A 206 -15.42 -13.39 2.24
CA GLN A 206 -15.80 -14.65 1.59
C GLN A 206 -14.61 -15.43 1.01
N GLN A 207 -13.38 -14.89 1.06
CA GLN A 207 -12.19 -15.63 0.63
C GLN A 207 -11.82 -16.72 1.65
N PRO A 208 -11.52 -17.97 1.22
CA PRO A 208 -11.14 -19.05 2.11
C PRO A 208 -9.76 -18.75 2.74
N GLY A 209 -9.76 -18.23 3.96
CA GLY A 209 -8.54 -17.86 4.71
C GLY A 209 -8.76 -16.83 5.82
N VAL A 210 -9.87 -16.08 5.80
CA VAL A 210 -10.21 -15.13 6.88
C VAL A 210 -11.10 -15.83 7.91
N SER A 211 -10.51 -16.37 8.97
CA SER A 211 -11.25 -16.90 10.10
C SER A 211 -12.00 -15.77 10.82
N GLN A 212 -13.33 -15.87 10.90
CA GLN A 212 -14.14 -14.93 11.68
C GLN A 212 -13.79 -15.04 13.16
N GLY A 213 -13.17 -13.99 13.71
CA GLY A 213 -13.08 -13.78 15.15
C GLY A 213 -14.48 -13.59 15.72
N SER A 214 -14.93 -14.56 16.52
CA SER A 214 -16.22 -14.54 17.20
C SER A 214 -16.25 -13.43 18.25
N GLY A 215 -17.05 -12.42 17.98
CA GLY A 215 -17.36 -11.31 18.87
C GLY A 215 -18.02 -11.77 20.16
N ILE A 216 -17.54 -11.19 21.25
CA ILE A 216 -18.00 -11.32 22.62
C ILE A 216 -19.40 -10.67 22.72
N ASN A 217 -20.43 -11.40 23.17
CA ASN A 217 -21.57 -10.81 23.89
C ASN A 217 -22.45 -11.87 24.59
N GLY A 218 -22.70 -11.65 25.88
CA GLY A 218 -23.96 -11.98 26.56
C GLY A 218 -24.22 -13.42 27.03
N LYS A 219 -23.85 -13.73 28.29
CA LYS A 219 -24.56 -14.71 29.14
C LYS A 219 -25.98 -14.18 29.44
N PRO A 220 -27.02 -15.02 29.73
CA PRO A 220 -26.99 -15.97 30.86
C PRO A 220 -27.74 -17.31 30.67
N GLY A 221 -27.41 -18.31 31.49
CA GLY A 221 -28.24 -19.53 31.66
C GLY A 221 -27.45 -20.77 32.05
N LEU A 222 -27.66 -21.23 33.29
CA LEU A 222 -27.13 -22.46 33.88
C LEU A 222 -27.46 -23.73 33.06
N SER A 223 -26.51 -24.67 32.98
CA SER A 223 -26.78 -26.09 33.19
C SER A 223 -25.50 -26.86 33.53
N LEU A 224 -25.39 -27.28 34.78
CA LEU A 224 -24.45 -28.27 35.29
C LEU A 224 -24.55 -29.58 34.50
N ARG A 225 -23.47 -30.02 33.86
CA ARG A 225 -23.22 -31.45 33.64
C ARG A 225 -21.75 -31.78 33.93
N ARG A 226 -21.58 -32.61 34.95
CA ARG A 226 -20.32 -33.22 35.41
C ARG A 226 -19.75 -34.12 34.31
N ASN A 227 -18.46 -33.98 33.99
CA ASN A 227 -17.68 -35.02 33.34
C ASN A 227 -17.04 -35.92 34.41
N PRO A 228 -17.03 -37.26 34.25
CA PRO A 228 -16.32 -38.16 35.14
C PRO A 228 -14.79 -38.12 34.89
N PRO A 229 -13.97 -38.45 35.90
CA PRO A 229 -12.51 -38.37 35.82
C PRO A 229 -11.91 -39.51 34.99
N GLY A 230 -10.86 -39.20 34.23
CA GLY A 230 -10.12 -40.16 33.40
C GLY A 230 -9.30 -41.19 34.21
N PRO A 231 -8.93 -42.33 33.60
CA PRO A 231 -8.24 -43.40 34.29
C PRO A 231 -6.75 -43.08 34.50
N VAL A 232 -6.34 -43.15 35.76
CA VAL A 232 -4.96 -43.15 36.24
C VAL A 232 -4.32 -44.51 35.87
N LYS A 233 -3.26 -44.51 35.05
CA LYS A 233 -2.38 -45.67 34.91
C LYS A 233 -1.22 -45.55 35.91
N LYS A 234 -1.19 -46.47 36.87
CA LYS A 234 -0.07 -46.72 37.79
C LYS A 234 1.02 -47.51 37.06
N ASN A 235 2.27 -47.16 37.37
CA ASN A 235 3.47 -47.93 37.11
C ASN A 235 3.36 -49.36 37.66
N ASN A 236 3.91 -50.31 36.91
CA ASN A 236 4.71 -51.42 37.39
C ASN A 236 5.90 -51.55 36.45
#